data_AF-A0A7X6HMG4-F1
#
_entry.id   AF-A0A7X6HMG4-F1
#
_cell.length_a   1.000
_cell.length_b   1.000
_cell.length_c   1.000
_cell.angle_alpha   90.00
_cell.angle_beta   90.00
_cell.angle_gamma   90.00
#
_symmetry.space_group_name_H-M   'P 1'
#
loop_
_entity.id
_entity.type
_entity.pdbx_description
1 polymer ?
#
loop_
_entity_poly.entity_id
_entity_poly.type
_entity_poly.pdbx_seq_one_letter_code
_entity_poly.pdbx_strand_id
1 'polypeptide(L)' 'MWNSSGREDFDTQTLVSVGAGLRWEMSDRVTASFYWGIPLVDVNSRQRTWQEKGLHFSVLSRFYF' A
#
# COMPACT_ATOMS: atom_id res chain seq x y z
N MET A 1 -0.61 -19.47 24.81
CA MET A 1 -1.96 -18.98 25.14
C MET A 1 -1.82 -17.52 25.52
N TRP A 2 -2.54 -16.60 24.86
CA TRP A 2 -2.57 -15.19 25.26
C TRP A 2 -3.97 -14.89 25.77
N ASN A 3 -4.06 -14.59 27.06
CA ASN A 3 -5.27 -14.17 27.75
C ASN A 3 -4.92 -12.93 28.56
N SER A 4 -5.46 -11.78 28.16
CA SER A 4 -5.71 -10.67 29.06
C SER A 4 -7.04 -10.06 28.66
N SER A 5 -8.05 -10.40 29.46
CA SER A 5 -9.36 -9.80 29.53
C SER A 5 -9.26 -8.30 29.80
N GLY A 6 -9.67 -7.50 28.82
CA GLY A 6 -9.89 -6.05 28.94
C GLY A 6 -10.68 -5.62 27.71
N ARG A 7 -11.98 -5.39 27.88
CA ARG A 7 -12.86 -4.94 26.80
C ARG A 7 -12.61 -3.47 26.51
N GLU A 8 -12.57 -3.20 25.21
CA GLU A 8 -13.09 -2.00 24.54
C GLU A 8 -12.25 -0.72 24.68
N ASP A 9 -11.29 -0.58 23.78
CA ASP A 9 -11.45 0.42 22.73
C ASP A 9 -10.88 -0.18 21.44
N PHE A 10 -11.73 -0.79 20.63
CA PHE A 10 -11.34 -1.05 19.24
C PHE A 10 -11.36 0.32 18.57
N ASP A 11 -10.27 1.07 18.74
CA ASP A 11 -9.98 2.26 17.94
C ASP A 11 -10.03 1.80 16.50
N THR A 12 -11.22 1.92 15.90
CA THR A 12 -11.52 1.39 14.59
C THR A 12 -10.91 2.40 13.64
N GLN A 13 -9.60 2.25 13.46
CA GLN A 13 -8.80 3.02 12.52
C GLN A 13 -9.25 2.65 11.11
N THR A 14 -10.37 3.25 10.72
CA THR A 14 -10.96 3.10 9.40
C THR A 14 -9.96 3.74 8.45
N LEU A 15 -9.23 2.92 7.69
CA LEU A 15 -8.27 3.37 6.70
C LEU A 15 -9.00 3.66 5.39
N VAL A 16 -9.14 4.93 5.05
CA VAL A 16 -9.70 5.39 3.78
C VAL A 16 -8.61 6.14 3.03
N SER A 17 -8.40 5.81 1.76
CA SER A 17 -7.41 6.47 0.90
C SER A 17 -7.94 6.65 -0.52
N VAL A 18 -7.39 7.61 -1.23
CA VAL A 18 -7.56 7.75 -2.69
C VAL A 18 -6.21 7.55 -3.34
N GLY A 19 -6.18 7.04 -4.57
CA GLY A 19 -4.91 6.85 -5.25
C GLY A 19 -4.99 6.98 -6.76
N ALA A 20 -3.83 7.24 -7.34
CA ALA A 20 -3.60 7.23 -8.78
C ALA A 20 -2.63 6.09 -9.12
N GLY A 21 -2.88 5.43 -10.24
CA GLY A 21 -2.03 4.36 -10.75
C GLY A 21 -1.61 4.62 -12.19
N LEU A 22 -0.35 4.35 -12.51
CA LEU A 22 0.18 4.30 -13.86
C LEU A 22 0.68 2.89 -14.13
N ARG A 23 0.16 2.28 -15.20
CA ARG A 23 0.66 1.01 -15.72
C ARG A 23 1.31 1.25 -17.07
N TRP A 24 2.57 0.84 -17.18
CA TRP A 24 3.32 0.90 -18.42
C TRP A 24 3.66 -0.51 -18.88
N GLU A 25 3.22 -0.87 -20.08
CA GLU A 25 3.52 -2.13 -20.73
C GLU A 25 4.47 -1.89 -21.90
N MET A 26 5.64 -2.53 -21.85
CA MET A 26 6.62 -2.53 -22.91
C MET A 26 6.59 -3.91 -23.58
N SER A 27 5.70 -4.04 -24.57
CA SER A 27 5.43 -5.29 -25.30
C SER A 27 5.08 -6.43 -24.32
N ASP A 28 5.30 -7.68 -24.73
CA ASP A 28 4.96 -8.87 -23.94
C ASP A 28 6.02 -9.23 -22.89
N ARG A 29 7.03 -8.37 -22.73
CA ARG A 29 8.25 -8.69 -21.98
C ARG A 29 8.31 -7.98 -20.65
N VAL A 30 7.92 -6.71 -20.57
CA VAL A 30 8.09 -5.91 -19.36
C VAL A 30 6.81 -5.15 -19.04
N THR A 31 6.37 -5.24 -17.80
CA THR A 31 5.30 -4.42 -17.25
C THR A 31 5.83 -3.69 -16.02
N ALA A 32 5.81 -2.37 -16.05
CA ALA A 32 6.03 -1.54 -14.87
C ALA A 32 4.68 -1.01 -14.38
N SER A 33 4.49 -0.96 -13.07
CA SER A 33 3.29 -0.42 -12.45
C SER A 33 3.69 0.45 -11.26
N PHE A 34 3.16 1.66 -11.22
CA PHE A 34 3.38 2.62 -10.16
C PHE A 34 2.04 3.05 -9.60
N TYR A 35 1.91 3.05 -8.28
CA TYR A 35 0.71 3.45 -7.57
C TYR A 35 1.09 4.44 -6.48
N TRP A 36 0.34 5.53 -6.39
CA TRP A 36 0.43 6.52 -5.31
C TRP A 36 -0.93 6.62 -4.65
N GLY A 37 -1.01 6.32 -3.35
CA GLY A 37 -2.17 6.57 -2.50
C GLY A 37 -1.93 7.72 -1.53
N ILE A 38 -2.97 8.50 -1.25
CA ILE A 38 -3.00 9.52 -0.20
C ILE A 38 -4.08 9.10 0.80
N PRO A 39 -3.76 8.92 2.09
CA PRO A 39 -4.76 8.64 3.11
C PRO A 39 -5.68 9.85 3.30
N LEU A 40 -6.99 9.62 3.34
CA LEU A 40 -8.01 10.64 3.62
C LEU A 40 -8.25 10.83 5.13
N VAL A 41 -7.76 9.89 5.93
CA VAL A 41 -7.94 9.82 7.38
C VAL A 41 -6.56 9.71 8.03
N ASP A 42 -6.32 10.56 9.02
CA ASP A 42 -5.06 10.60 9.74
C ASP A 42 -5.02 9.44 10.72
N VAL A 43 -4.32 8.38 10.33
CA VAL A 43 -3.95 7.31 11.24
C VAL A 43 -2.57 7.67 11.74
N ASN A 44 -2.38 7.72 13.06
CA ASN A 44 -1.13 8.11 13.73
C ASN A 44 -0.01 7.08 13.47
N SER A 45 0.39 6.97 12.21
CA SER A 45 1.42 6.08 11.70
C SER A 45 2.68 6.92 11.64
N ARG A 46 3.68 6.54 12.45
CA ARG A 46 4.96 7.23 12.61
C ARG A 46 5.70 7.32 11.26
N GLN A 47 5.41 8.36 10.46
CA GLN A 47 5.96 8.55 9.11
C GLN A 47 7.49 8.50 9.13
N ARG A 48 8.05 7.42 8.58
CA ARG A 48 9.49 7.25 8.38
C ARG A 48 9.87 6.73 7.00
N THR A 49 8.93 6.19 6.21
CA THR A 49 9.23 5.64 4.87
C THR A 49 8.33 6.21 3.77
N TRP A 50 8.77 6.14 2.52
CA TRP A 50 7.96 6.53 1.36
C TRP A 50 6.79 5.57 1.12
N GLN A 51 6.93 4.28 1.48
CA GLN A 51 5.84 3.30 1.41
C GLN A 51 4.68 3.67 2.35
N GLU A 52 4.98 4.19 3.55
CA GLU A 52 3.98 4.74 4.48
C GLU A 52 3.29 6.00 3.95
N LYS A 53 3.85 6.65 2.93
CA LYS A 53 3.20 7.75 2.19
C LYS A 53 2.32 7.24 1.03
N GLY A 54 2.07 5.93 0.96
CA GLY A 54 1.21 5.30 -0.04
C GLY A 54 1.86 5.09 -1.39
N LEU A 55 3.19 5.15 -1.47
CA LEU A 55 3.92 4.89 -2.71
C LEU A 55 4.22 3.42 -2.89
N HIS A 56 3.90 2.90 -4.07
CA HIS A 56 4.14 1.52 -4.43
C HIS A 56 4.61 1.43 -5.88
N PHE A 57 5.61 0.59 -6.13
CA PHE A 57 6.14 0.34 -7.45
C PHE A 57 6.36 -1.17 -7.65
N SER A 58 6.08 -1.65 -8.85
CA SER A 58 6.23 -3.04 -9.25
C SER A 58 6.76 -3.13 -10.67
N VAL A 59 7.66 -4.07 -10.93
CA VAL A 59 8.16 -4.41 -12.27
C VAL A 59 8.07 -5.91 -12.44
N LEU A 60 7.37 -6.34 -13.49
CA LEU A 60 7.28 -7.71 -13.92
C LEU A 60 8.02 -7.84 -15.26
N SER A 61 8.92 -8.82 -15.36
CA SER A 61 9.54 -9.19 -16.63
C SER A 61 9.26 -10.66 -16.93
N ARG A 62 8.85 -10.97 -18.16
CA ARG A 62 8.68 -12.33 -18.66
C ARG A 62 9.81 -12.66 -19.62
N PHE A 63 10.65 -13.62 -19.24
CA PHE A 63 11.67 -14.21 -20.08
C PHE A 63 11.26 -15.64 -20.45
N TYR A 64 11.21 -15.95 -21.74
CA TYR A 64 11.09 -17.32 -22.24
C TYR A 64 12.51 -17.89 -22.41
N PHE A 65 12.77 -19.06 -21.82
CA PHE A 65 13.94 -19.91 -22.08
C PHE A 65 13.55 -21.07 -22.99
#